data_AF-A0A8J7XLY6-F1
#
_entry.id   AF-A0A8J7XLY6-F1
#
_cell.length_a   1.000
_cell.length_b   1.000
_cell.length_c   1.000
_cell.angle_alpha   90.00
_cell.angle_beta   90.00
_cell.angle_gamma   90.00
#
_symmetry.space_group_name_H-M   'P 1'
#
loop_
_entity.id
_entity.type
_entity.pdbx_description
1 polymer ?
#
loop_
_entity_poly.entity_id
_entity_poly.type
_entity_poly.pdbx_seq_one_letter_code
_entity_poly.pdbx_strand_id
1 'polypeptide(L)'
;MHRERKGVVVCTEPVQKLATKGILQTIQRSGRRGLSVPELKWSTGADIFVILEALNQLKKANLIIVRKRHAVHWCYLLHEVA
;
A
#
# COMPACT_ATOMS: atom_id res chain seq x y z
N MET A 1 18.08 -27.22 6.73
CA MET A 1 18.17 -26.43 7.98
C MET A 1 17.44 -25.10 7.77
N HIS A 2 16.11 -25.10 7.88
CA HIS A 2 15.31 -23.87 7.80
C HIS A 2 15.43 -23.14 9.15
N ARG A 3 16.14 -22.01 9.16
CA ARG A 3 16.33 -21.18 10.35
C ARG A 3 15.16 -20.21 10.44
N GLU A 4 14.17 -20.56 11.25
CA GLU A 4 13.07 -19.67 11.62
C GLU A 4 13.62 -18.47 12.41
N ARG A 5 13.77 -17.32 11.73
CA ARG A 5 13.89 -16.04 12.40
C ARG A 5 12.49 -15.56 12.75
N LYS A 6 12.11 -15.75 14.01
CA LYS A 6 11.04 -14.98 14.68
C LYS A 6 11.19 -13.50 14.33
N GLY A 7 10.16 -12.90 13.74
CA GLY A 7 10.02 -11.44 13.66
C GLY A 7 9.98 -10.80 12.28
N VAL A 8 9.95 -11.56 11.19
CA VAL A 8 9.57 -11.02 9.88
C VAL A 8 8.61 -12.02 9.27
N VAL A 9 7.34 -11.64 9.14
CA VAL A 9 6.44 -12.34 8.24
C VAL A 9 7.05 -12.16 6.85
N VAL A 10 7.86 -13.12 6.41
CA VAL A 10 8.28 -13.24 5.02
C VAL A 10 7.03 -13.70 4.28
N CYS A 11 6.13 -12.73 4.01
CA CYS A 11 5.08 -12.93 3.04
C CYS A 11 5.79 -13.32 1.74
N THR A 12 5.58 -14.55 1.29
CA THR A 12 6.16 -15.04 0.05
C THR A 12 5.83 -14.05 -1.08
N GLU A 13 6.78 -13.80 -1.99
CA GLU A 13 6.62 -12.88 -3.14
C GLU A 13 5.23 -12.90 -3.81
N PRO A 14 4.54 -14.05 -4.02
CA PRO A 14 3.18 -14.05 -4.56
C PRO A 14 2.15 -13.33 -3.68
N VAL A 15 2.23 -13.46 -2.36
CA VAL A 15 1.31 -12.81 -1.40
C VAL A 15 1.53 -11.30 -1.39
N GLN A 16 2.79 -10.86 -1.42
CA GLN A 16 3.12 -9.42 -1.50
C GLN A 16 2.66 -8.79 -2.82
N LYS A 17 2.83 -9.49 -3.96
CA LYS A 17 2.33 -9.04 -5.26
C LYS A 17 0.80 -8.93 -5.28
N LEU A 18 0.10 -9.90 -4.69
CA LEU A 18 -1.36 -9.88 -4.60
C LEU A 18 -1.85 -8.72 -3.71
N ALA A 19 -1.23 -8.51 -2.55
CA ALA A 19 -1.54 -7.39 -1.66
C ALA A 19 -1.29 -6.04 -2.35
N THR A 20 -0.16 -5.90 -3.04
CA THR A 20 0.18 -4.67 -3.78
C THR A 20 -0.84 -4.36 -4.87
N LYS A 21 -1.28 -5.38 -5.62
CA LYS A 21 -2.33 -5.23 -6.64
C LYS A 21 -3.67 -4.84 -6.01
N GLY A 22 -4.05 -5.47 -4.90
CA GLY A 22 -5.29 -5.14 -4.17
C GLY A 22 -5.30 -3.71 -3.64
N ILE A 23 -4.18 -3.25 -3.08
CA ILE A 23 -4.01 -1.88 -2.60
C ILE A 23 -4.10 -0.88 -3.76
N LEU A 24 -3.42 -1.14 -4.88
CA LEU A 24 -3.51 -0.29 -6.07
C LEU A 24 -4.95 -0.17 -6.57
N GLN A 25 -5.67 -1.29 -6.71
CA GLN A 25 -7.07 -1.29 -7.14
C GLN A 25 -7.98 -0.52 -6.17
N THR A 26 -7.71 -0.62 -4.87
CA THR A 26 -8.46 0.10 -3.85
C THR A 26 -8.25 1.61 -3.98
N ILE A 27 -7.00 2.04 -4.22
CA ILE A 27 -6.68 3.45 -4.50
C ILE A 27 -7.37 3.90 -5.80
N GLN A 28 -7.36 3.08 -6.85
CA GLN A 28 -8.04 3.37 -8.12
C GLN A 28 -9.55 3.61 -7.91
N ARG A 29 -10.20 2.75 -7.14
CA ARG A 29 -11.64 2.89 -6.82
C ARG A 29 -11.96 4.14 -5.99
N SER A 30 -11.00 4.65 -5.22
CA SER A 30 -11.16 5.89 -4.45
C SER A 30 -11.12 7.16 -5.32
N GLY A 31 -10.69 7.04 -6.58
CA GLY A 31 -10.58 8.15 -7.52
C GLY A 31 -9.62 9.24 -7.02
N ARG A 32 -10.00 10.51 -7.21
CA ARG A 32 -9.19 11.69 -6.87
C ARG A 32 -9.09 12.00 -5.37
N ARG A 33 -9.86 11.30 -4.53
CA ARG A 33 -9.88 11.55 -3.08
C ARG A 33 -8.62 11.01 -2.40
N GLY A 34 -8.13 9.87 -2.88
CA GLY A 34 -7.00 9.15 -2.31
C GLY A 34 -7.31 8.59 -0.93
N LEU A 35 -6.51 7.61 -0.52
CA LEU A 35 -6.73 6.87 0.73
C LEU A 35 -5.53 7.02 1.65
N SER A 36 -5.79 7.14 2.94
CA SER A 36 -4.79 7.05 3.99
C SER A 36 -4.50 5.58 4.36
N VAL A 37 -3.39 5.34 5.08
CA VAL A 37 -3.05 3.98 5.57
C VAL A 37 -4.18 3.35 6.38
N PRO A 38 -4.86 4.05 7.32
CA PRO A 38 -6.01 3.49 8.01
C PRO A 38 -7.13 3.09 7.07
N GLU A 39 -7.50 3.94 6.11
CA GLU A 39 -8.57 3.64 5.14
C GLU A 39 -8.22 2.42 4.27
N LEU A 40 -6.95 2.26 3.90
CA LEU A 40 -6.45 1.08 3.19
C LEU A 40 -6.52 -0.18 4.06
N LYS A 41 -6.17 -0.08 5.35
CA LYS A 41 -6.29 -1.20 6.30
C LYS A 41 -7.74 -1.64 6.44
N TRP A 42 -8.67 -0.70 6.61
CA TRP A 42 -10.10 -0.98 6.68
C TRP A 42 -10.65 -1.61 5.39
N SER A 43 -10.16 -1.16 4.23
CA SER A 43 -10.68 -1.61 2.93
C SER A 43 -10.10 -2.94 2.46
N THR A 44 -8.84 -3.23 2.80
CA THR A 44 -8.12 -4.41 2.30
C THR A 44 -7.95 -5.50 3.35
N GLY A 45 -8.12 -5.17 4.64
CA GLY A 45 -7.83 -6.07 5.75
C GLY A 45 -6.34 -6.43 5.89
N ALA A 46 -5.46 -5.83 5.09
CA ALA A 46 -4.04 -6.14 5.08
C ALA A 46 -3.33 -5.59 6.33
N ASP A 47 -2.26 -6.28 6.72
CA ASP A 47 -1.39 -5.81 7.80
C ASP A 47 -0.73 -4.47 7.43
N ILE A 48 -0.48 -3.64 8.44
CA ILE A 48 0.07 -2.30 8.23
C ILE A 48 1.45 -2.33 7.57
N PHE A 49 2.30 -3.31 7.88
CA PHE A 49 3.62 -3.43 7.26
C PHE A 49 3.50 -3.82 5.78
N VAL A 50 2.57 -4.71 5.45
CA VAL A 50 2.27 -5.09 4.06
C VAL A 50 1.75 -3.88 3.28
N ILE A 51 0.89 -3.06 3.89
CA ILE A 51 0.38 -1.83 3.27
C ILE A 51 1.52 -0.85 2.98
N LEU A 52 2.38 -0.60 3.97
CA LEU A 52 3.50 0.34 3.82
C LEU A 52 4.50 -0.13 2.76
N GLU A 53 4.81 -1.42 2.72
CA GLU A 53 5.69 -2.00 1.71
C GLU A 53 5.10 -1.90 0.31
N ALA A 54 3.82 -2.24 0.14
CA ALA A 54 3.11 -2.09 -1.13
C ALA A 54 3.09 -0.62 -1.60
N LEU A 55 2.80 0.33 -0.70
CA LEU A 55 2.81 1.75 -1.05
C LEU A 55 4.21 2.22 -1.45
N ASN A 56 5.27 1.71 -0.82
CA ASN A 56 6.64 1.99 -1.21
C ASN A 56 6.97 1.45 -2.61
N GLN A 57 6.56 0.21 -2.92
CA GLN A 57 6.72 -0.41 -4.24
C GLN A 57 5.96 0.40 -5.32
N LEU A 58 4.70 0.74 -5.07
CA LEU A 58 3.88 1.52 -5.99
C LEU A 58 4.43 2.93 -6.22
N LYS A 59 4.98 3.57 -5.18
CA LYS A 59 5.67 4.86 -5.28
C LYS A 59 6.93 4.75 -6.14
N LYS A 60 7.76 3.73 -5.92
CA LYS A 60 8.97 3.48 -6.74
C LYS A 60 8.63 3.23 -8.21
N ALA A 61 7.48 2.60 -8.48
CA ALA A 61 6.96 2.38 -9.83
C ALA A 61 6.25 3.61 -10.43
N ASN A 62 6.22 4.76 -9.74
CA ASN A 62 5.52 5.98 -10.15
C ASN A 62 4.01 5.80 -10.42
N LEU A 63 3.38 4.79 -9.81
CA LEU A 63 1.95 4.52 -9.98
C LEU A 63 1.07 5.37 -9.06
N ILE A 64 1.64 5.83 -7.95
CA ILE A 64 0.94 6.63 -6.95
C ILE A 64 1.76 7.86 -6.55
N ILE A 65 1.05 8.90 -6.13
CA ILE A 65 1.61 10.08 -5.48
C ILE A 65 1.16 10.14 -4.03
N VAL A 66 1.99 10.73 -3.18
CA VAL A 66 1.68 10.97 -1.77
C VAL A 66 1.35 12.44 -1.58
N ARG A 67 0.15 12.73 -1.07
CA ARG A 67 -0.26 14.09 -0.70
C ARG A 67 -0.52 14.17 0.80
N LYS A 68 -0.15 15.29 1.40
CA LYS A 68 -0.54 15.60 2.77
C LYS A 68 -2.01 16.05 2.77
N ARG A 69 -2.88 15.35 3.51
CA ARG A 69 -4.29 15.75 3.67
C ARG A 69 -4.48 16.62 4.92
N HIS A 70 -3.85 16.27 6.04
CA HIS A 70 -3.84 17.05 7.27
C HIS A 70 -2.46 17.03 7.93
N ALA A 71 -2.26 17.80 9.02
CA ALA A 71 -0.99 18.01 9.72
C ALA A 71 -0.10 16.75 9.84
N VAL A 72 -0.70 15.59 10.08
CA VAL A 72 -0.02 14.28 10.20
C VAL A 72 -0.57 13.16 9.30
N HIS A 73 -1.60 13.42 8.49
CA HIS A 73 -2.23 12.40 7.66
C HIS A 73 -1.83 12.53 6.18
N TRP A 74 -1.24 11.47 5.65
CA TRP A 74 -0.90 11.31 4.25
C TRP A 74 -1.98 10.52 3.52
N CYS A 75 -2.27 10.92 2.28
CA CYS A 75 -3.15 10.23 1.36
C CYS A 75 -2.36 9.80 0.12
N TYR A 76 -2.68 8.61 -0.36
CA TYR A 76 -2.08 7.97 -1.51
C TYR A 76 -3.10 7.98 -2.65
N LEU A 77 -2.69 8.54 -3.78
CA LEU A 77 -3.54 8.78 -4.95
C LEU A 77 -2.86 8.18 -6.17
N LEU A 78 -3.61 7.90 -7.23
CA LEU A 78 -3.00 7.59 -8.52
C LEU A 78 -2.16 8.76 -9.02
N HIS A 79 -1.05 8.43 -9.68
CA HIS A 79 -0.33 9.38 -10.49
C HIS A 79 -1.21 9.73 -11.70
N GLU A 80 -1.71 10.98 -11.79
CA GLU A 80 -2.39 11.45 -12.99
C GLU A 80 -1.34 11.52 -14.11
N VAL A 81 -1.40 10.60 -15.06
CA VAL A 81 -0.74 10.78 -16.36
C VAL A 81 -1.68 11.70 -17.13
N ALA A 82 -1.28 12.96 -17.27
CA ALA A 82 -1.98 13.96 -18.07
C ALA A 82 -2.03 13.56 -19.55
#